data_AF-A0A9Q1AVI5-F1
#
_entry.id   AF-A0A9Q1AVI5-F1
#
_cell.length_a   1.000
_cell.length_b   1.000
_cell.length_c   1.000
_cell.angle_alpha   90.00
_cell.angle_beta   90.00
_cell.angle_gamma   90.00
#
_symmetry.space_group_name_H-M   'P 1'
#
loop_
_entity.id
_entity.type
_entity.pdbx_description
1 polymer ?
#
loop_
_entity_poly.entity_id
_entity_poly.type
_entity_poly.pdbx_seq_one_letter_code
_entity_poly.pdbx_strand_id
1 'polypeptide(L)'
;MQQDYQNLPIDIQTSKLLDWLVDRRHCSLKWQAQVRTVREKIAVAIQDMPETEEIKQLLSGSYIHYFHCLRIVEILKGTEASTKNIFGRYSSQRMKDWQEIVSLYEKDNTYMVELASLLMRNVSYEVPSLKKQISKCQQLQQEYSRKEEEYQLAASEMRERFYTSCKQYGITGDNVHQELLALVKDLPSQLDEIGAAASGLLEAINLYQACVQFVCDSSTEEVVPLLRHVQARGNTTIYEWRRGVKPTSLERPKTEAANQVVDEDVIDWGDFGAGPTSTLEAVDHGIAGEGASEEIDWGISLESEDQENTAGGIDWGDGNDETAQITVVEAGSDAPEGTAQGPDALTILETSETRNQFIDELMESF
;
A
#
# COMPACT_ATOMS: atom_id res chain seq x y z
N MET A 1 -70.30 30.64 -6.85
CA MET A 1 -69.25 31.20 -5.98
C MET A 1 -68.80 30.29 -4.82
N GLN A 2 -69.41 29.12 -4.57
CA GLN A 2 -68.99 28.21 -3.48
C GLN A 2 -68.06 27.06 -3.90
N GLN A 3 -67.84 26.85 -5.21
CA GLN A 3 -67.02 25.75 -5.73
C GLN A 3 -65.53 26.09 -5.87
N ASP A 4 -65.14 27.38 -5.92
CA ASP A 4 -63.74 27.77 -6.17
C ASP A 4 -62.83 27.68 -4.93
N TYR A 5 -63.39 27.57 -3.72
CA TYR A 5 -62.61 27.51 -2.48
C TYR A 5 -62.16 26.09 -2.09
N GLN A 6 -62.74 25.03 -2.69
CA GLN A 6 -62.41 23.65 -2.33
C GLN A 6 -61.06 23.17 -2.90
N ASN A 7 -60.57 23.84 -3.96
CA ASN A 7 -59.35 23.45 -4.66
C ASN A 7 -58.17 24.42 -4.41
N LEU A 8 -58.29 25.32 -3.43
CA LEU A 8 -57.18 26.19 -3.09
C LEU A 8 -56.08 25.36 -2.40
N PRO A 9 -54.84 25.39 -2.91
CA PRO A 9 -53.73 24.68 -2.28
C PRO A 9 -53.46 25.30 -0.90
N ILE A 10 -53.34 24.44 0.11
CA ILE A 10 -52.94 24.85 1.45
C ILE A 10 -51.42 24.75 1.51
N ASP A 11 -50.75 25.90 1.64
CA ASP A 11 -49.32 25.97 1.87
C ASP A 11 -49.03 26.00 3.38
N ILE A 12 -48.22 25.06 3.84
CA ILE A 12 -47.86 24.89 5.25
C ILE A 12 -46.37 24.65 5.32
N GLN A 13 -45.66 25.50 6.08
CA GLN A 13 -44.27 25.25 6.40
C GLN A 13 -44.13 23.92 7.17
N THR A 14 -43.30 23.00 6.67
CA THR A 14 -43.18 21.64 7.22
C THR A 14 -42.90 21.64 8.73
N SER A 15 -42.05 22.54 9.24
CA SER A 15 -41.73 22.64 10.68
C SER A 15 -42.92 23.07 11.55
N LYS A 16 -43.99 23.61 10.95
CA LYS A 16 -45.21 24.06 11.60
C LYS A 16 -46.41 23.16 11.31
N LEU A 17 -46.21 22.06 10.57
CA LEU A 17 -47.29 21.17 10.19
C LEU A 17 -48.05 20.61 11.40
N LEU A 18 -47.31 20.17 12.43
CA LEU A 18 -47.93 19.65 13.64
C LEU A 18 -48.74 20.72 14.39
N ASP A 19 -48.15 21.90 14.61
CA ASP A 19 -48.81 23.04 15.25
C ASP A 19 -50.10 23.41 14.48
N TRP A 20 -50.01 23.47 13.15
CA TRP A 20 -51.14 23.79 12.26
C TRP A 20 -52.28 22.77 12.37
N LEU A 21 -51.97 21.47 12.44
CA LEU A 21 -52.98 20.41 12.60
C LEU A 21 -53.74 20.54 13.92
N VAL A 22 -53.04 20.90 15.01
CA VAL A 22 -53.63 21.08 16.34
C VAL A 22 -54.43 22.38 16.41
N ASP A 23 -53.87 23.49 15.94
CA ASP A 23 -54.50 24.83 15.98
C ASP A 23 -55.80 24.88 15.18
N ARG A 24 -55.83 24.21 14.03
CA ARG A 24 -57.03 24.08 13.18
C ARG A 24 -57.99 22.98 13.64
N ARG A 25 -57.69 22.32 14.76
CA ARG A 25 -58.50 21.25 15.35
C ARG A 25 -58.70 20.05 14.42
N HIS A 26 -57.75 19.81 13.51
CA HIS A 26 -57.71 18.54 12.77
C HIS A 26 -57.35 17.38 13.70
N CYS A 27 -56.57 17.65 14.76
CA CYS A 27 -56.19 16.69 15.78
C CYS A 27 -56.54 17.21 17.18
N SER A 28 -56.74 16.28 18.12
CA SER A 28 -57.00 16.60 19.53
C SER A 28 -55.78 17.24 20.21
N LEU A 29 -56.00 18.19 21.13
CA LEU A 29 -54.95 18.71 22.03
C LEU A 29 -54.35 17.62 22.94
N LYS A 30 -55.07 16.52 23.15
CA LYS A 30 -54.63 15.37 23.96
C LYS A 30 -53.88 14.31 23.14
N TRP A 31 -53.43 14.64 21.93
CA TRP A 31 -52.78 13.71 21.01
C TRP A 31 -51.61 12.96 21.64
N GLN A 32 -50.81 13.58 22.52
CA GLN A 32 -49.66 12.95 23.16
C GLN A 32 -50.06 11.71 23.97
N ALA A 33 -51.15 11.81 24.73
CA ALA A 33 -51.68 10.69 25.49
C ALA A 33 -52.26 9.62 24.57
N GLN A 34 -52.92 10.03 23.48
CA GLN A 34 -53.51 9.12 22.50
C GLN A 34 -52.44 8.32 21.76
N VAL A 35 -51.38 8.99 21.27
CA VAL A 35 -50.23 8.33 20.64
C VAL A 35 -49.58 7.35 21.62
N ARG A 36 -49.39 7.74 22.90
CA ARG A 36 -48.82 6.83 23.90
C ARG A 36 -49.66 5.56 24.07
N THR A 37 -50.98 5.69 24.20
CA THR A 37 -51.88 4.53 24.31
C THR A 37 -51.80 3.64 23.07
N VAL A 38 -51.74 4.22 21.87
CA VAL A 38 -51.58 3.46 20.63
C VAL A 38 -50.25 2.71 20.61
N ARG A 39 -49.16 3.34 21.05
CA ARG A 39 -47.83 2.74 21.13
C ARG A 39 -47.78 1.57 22.10
N GLU A 40 -48.39 1.71 23.27
CA GLU A 40 -48.54 0.62 24.25
C GLU A 40 -49.32 -0.55 23.66
N LYS A 41 -50.43 -0.29 22.97
CA LYS A 41 -51.22 -1.34 22.28
C LYS A 41 -50.42 -2.05 21.19
N ILE A 42 -49.64 -1.31 20.40
CA ILE A 42 -48.76 -1.87 19.36
C ILE A 42 -47.72 -2.79 20.01
N ALA A 43 -47.06 -2.37 21.09
CA ALA A 43 -46.05 -3.17 21.78
C ALA A 43 -46.60 -4.50 22.30
N VAL A 44 -47.85 -4.52 22.76
CA VAL A 44 -48.54 -5.75 23.16
C VAL A 44 -48.92 -6.59 21.94
N ALA A 45 -49.55 -5.98 20.92
CA ALA A 45 -50.04 -6.70 19.75
C ALA A 45 -48.90 -7.38 18.96
N ILE A 46 -47.72 -6.76 18.86
CA ILE A 46 -46.55 -7.33 18.16
C ILE A 46 -46.11 -8.70 18.71
N GLN A 47 -46.39 -8.99 19.98
CA GLN A 47 -46.01 -10.27 20.58
C GLN A 47 -46.80 -11.46 20.01
N ASP A 48 -47.99 -11.20 19.45
CA ASP A 48 -48.84 -12.21 18.82
C ASP A 48 -48.90 -11.99 17.30
N MET A 49 -47.77 -12.11 16.60
CA MET A 49 -47.69 -11.97 15.13
C MET A 49 -47.56 -13.33 14.42
N PRO A 50 -48.19 -13.51 13.24
CA PRO A 50 -47.91 -14.66 12.40
C PRO A 50 -46.52 -14.51 11.75
N GLU A 51 -45.81 -15.63 11.60
CA GLU A 51 -44.49 -15.69 10.97
C GLU A 51 -44.55 -15.65 9.43
N THR A 52 -45.31 -14.72 8.84
CA THR A 52 -45.20 -14.49 7.40
C THR A 52 -43.98 -13.62 7.10
N GLU A 53 -43.29 -13.91 6.00
CA GLU A 53 -42.07 -13.17 5.60
C GLU A 53 -42.34 -11.67 5.45
N GLU A 54 -43.51 -11.31 4.91
CA GLU A 54 -43.92 -9.92 4.76
C GLU A 54 -44.11 -9.20 6.11
N ILE A 55 -44.64 -9.90 7.12
CA ILE A 55 -44.76 -9.34 8.48
C ILE A 55 -43.39 -9.24 9.13
N LYS A 56 -42.49 -10.22 8.94
CA LYS A 56 -41.10 -10.15 9.42
C LYS A 56 -40.38 -8.92 8.87
N GLN A 57 -40.52 -8.64 7.57
CA GLN A 57 -39.94 -7.44 6.93
C GLN A 57 -40.57 -6.13 7.43
N LEU A 58 -41.88 -6.09 7.62
CA LEU A 58 -42.56 -4.90 8.15
C LEU A 58 -42.14 -4.59 9.59
N LEU A 59 -41.80 -5.61 10.39
CA LEU A 59 -41.40 -5.46 11.77
C LEU A 59 -39.87 -5.32 11.95
N SER A 60 -39.05 -5.68 10.96
CA SER A 60 -37.59 -5.59 11.06
C SER A 60 -37.12 -4.14 11.07
N GLY A 61 -36.57 -3.70 12.21
CA GLY A 61 -35.88 -2.40 12.37
C GLY A 61 -36.74 -1.15 12.14
N SER A 62 -38.06 -1.30 11.98
CA SER A 62 -38.94 -0.21 11.57
C SER A 62 -39.72 0.38 12.75
N TYR A 63 -39.84 1.69 12.78
CA TYR A 63 -40.80 2.36 13.65
C TYR A 63 -42.22 2.15 13.09
N ILE A 64 -42.95 1.17 13.63
CA ILE A 64 -44.31 0.82 13.19
C ILE A 64 -45.24 2.01 13.39
N HIS A 65 -45.98 2.43 12.38
CA HIS A 65 -46.88 3.59 12.42
C HIS A 65 -48.19 3.25 11.70
N TYR A 66 -49.12 4.20 11.62
CA TYR A 66 -50.46 3.98 11.06
C TYR A 66 -50.50 3.15 9.76
N PHE A 67 -49.73 3.52 8.72
CA PHE A 67 -49.72 2.76 7.46
C PHE A 67 -49.19 1.32 7.60
N HIS A 68 -48.24 1.07 8.51
CA HIS A 68 -47.80 -0.28 8.83
C HIS A 68 -48.95 -1.07 9.48
N CYS A 69 -49.69 -0.46 10.41
CA CYS A 69 -50.86 -1.08 11.02
C CYS A 69 -51.95 -1.42 9.99
N LEU A 70 -52.21 -0.53 9.02
CA LEU A 70 -53.13 -0.80 7.92
C LEU A 70 -52.67 -2.00 7.08
N ARG A 71 -51.38 -2.05 6.73
CA ARG A 71 -50.82 -3.17 5.96
C ARG A 71 -50.90 -4.48 6.74
N ILE A 72 -50.60 -4.47 8.03
CA ILE A 72 -50.75 -5.64 8.90
C ILE A 72 -52.21 -6.13 8.91
N VAL A 73 -53.17 -5.22 9.11
CA VAL A 73 -54.61 -5.58 9.04
C VAL A 73 -54.96 -6.17 7.68
N GLU A 74 -54.43 -5.64 6.58
CA GLU A 74 -54.66 -6.18 5.23
C GLU A 74 -54.11 -7.60 5.06
N ILE A 75 -52.87 -7.85 5.50
CA ILE A 75 -52.26 -9.19 5.48
C ILE A 75 -53.10 -10.16 6.31
N LEU A 76 -53.50 -9.76 7.51
CA LEU A 76 -54.34 -10.58 8.40
C LEU A 76 -55.71 -10.92 7.78
N LYS A 77 -56.31 -10.02 6.99
CA LYS A 77 -57.54 -10.33 6.25
C LYS A 77 -57.36 -11.48 5.26
N GLY A 78 -56.18 -11.58 4.64
CA GLY A 78 -55.83 -12.63 3.69
C GLY A 78 -55.50 -13.96 4.37
N THR A 79 -54.74 -13.92 5.46
CA THR A 79 -54.28 -15.13 6.16
C THR A 79 -55.34 -15.72 7.09
N GLU A 80 -56.28 -14.93 7.59
CA GLU A 80 -57.32 -15.33 8.56
C GLU A 80 -58.74 -15.30 7.96
N ALA A 81 -58.86 -15.47 6.64
CA ALA A 81 -60.13 -15.40 5.92
C ALA A 81 -61.18 -16.45 6.39
N SER A 82 -60.75 -17.56 6.99
CA SER A 82 -61.60 -18.66 7.46
C SER A 82 -62.19 -18.46 8.86
N THR A 83 -61.73 -17.47 9.63
CA THR A 83 -62.16 -17.24 11.04
C THR A 83 -63.21 -16.15 11.16
N LYS A 84 -64.15 -16.06 10.20
CA LYS A 84 -65.29 -15.13 10.31
C LYS A 84 -66.44 -15.78 11.08
N ASN A 85 -66.94 -15.08 12.08
CA ASN A 85 -68.12 -15.49 12.85
C ASN A 85 -69.39 -15.36 11.99
N ILE A 86 -70.53 -15.92 12.44
CA ILE A 86 -71.81 -15.98 11.68
C ILE A 86 -72.31 -14.59 11.20
N PHE A 87 -71.82 -13.51 11.81
CA PHE A 87 -72.12 -12.11 11.43
C PHE A 87 -71.06 -11.44 10.54
N GLY A 88 -70.13 -12.20 9.95
CA GLY A 88 -69.07 -11.71 9.06
C GLY A 88 -67.91 -10.97 9.76
N ARG A 89 -67.89 -10.92 11.10
CA ARG A 89 -66.81 -10.32 11.91
C ARG A 89 -65.68 -11.32 12.14
N TYR A 90 -64.44 -10.88 12.02
CA TYR A 90 -63.26 -11.70 12.33
C TYR A 90 -63.24 -12.06 13.83
N SER A 91 -63.02 -13.34 14.15
CA SER A 91 -63.09 -13.85 15.53
C SER A 91 -61.73 -13.88 16.25
N SER A 92 -60.62 -13.90 15.51
CA SER A 92 -59.25 -13.94 16.05
C SER A 92 -58.93 -12.72 16.91
N GLN A 93 -58.21 -12.95 18.01
CA GLN A 93 -57.82 -11.89 18.95
C GLN A 93 -56.86 -10.90 18.28
N ARG A 94 -55.81 -11.41 17.62
CA ARG A 94 -54.87 -10.64 16.80
C ARG A 94 -55.54 -9.64 15.85
N MET A 95 -56.50 -10.10 15.05
CA MET A 95 -57.21 -9.22 14.11
C MET A 95 -57.99 -8.12 14.83
N LYS A 96 -58.63 -8.44 15.98
CA LYS A 96 -59.33 -7.45 16.80
C LYS A 96 -58.36 -6.42 17.37
N ASP A 97 -57.20 -6.85 17.86
CA ASP A 97 -56.20 -5.96 18.46
C ASP A 97 -55.66 -4.96 17.43
N TRP A 98 -55.31 -5.42 16.22
CA TRP A 98 -54.87 -4.52 15.15
C TRP A 98 -55.97 -3.62 14.61
N GLN A 99 -57.20 -4.12 14.50
CA GLN A 99 -58.34 -3.27 14.15
C GLN A 99 -58.59 -2.20 15.21
N GLU A 100 -58.44 -2.53 16.50
CA GLU A 100 -58.56 -1.57 17.58
C GLU A 100 -57.45 -0.51 17.50
N ILE A 101 -56.19 -0.92 17.28
CA ILE A 101 -55.06 0.00 17.07
C ILE A 101 -55.35 0.98 15.93
N VAL A 102 -55.82 0.49 14.78
CA VAL A 102 -56.21 1.34 13.64
C VAL A 102 -57.35 2.29 14.04
N SER A 103 -58.36 1.80 14.76
CA SER A 103 -59.47 2.65 15.22
C SER A 103 -59.02 3.75 16.19
N LEU A 104 -58.03 3.47 17.04
CA LEU A 104 -57.46 4.46 17.97
C LEU A 104 -56.64 5.52 17.24
N TYR A 105 -55.92 5.12 16.17
CA TYR A 105 -55.25 6.07 15.29
C TYR A 105 -56.23 6.99 14.57
N GLU A 106 -57.31 6.44 14.02
CA GLU A 106 -58.33 7.17 13.27
C GLU A 106 -59.19 8.07 14.17
N LYS A 107 -59.37 7.66 15.43
CA LYS A 107 -60.02 8.49 16.44
C LYS A 107 -59.25 9.79 16.64
N ASP A 108 -59.98 10.90 16.51
CA ASP A 108 -59.46 12.27 16.60
C ASP A 108 -58.27 12.55 15.65
N ASN A 109 -58.16 11.78 14.56
CA ASN A 109 -57.07 11.85 13.57
C ASN A 109 -55.66 11.79 14.19
N THR A 110 -55.48 10.95 15.22
CA THR A 110 -54.20 10.79 15.93
C THR A 110 -53.06 10.42 14.98
N TYR A 111 -53.34 9.64 13.93
CA TYR A 111 -52.34 9.26 12.91
C TYR A 111 -51.69 10.48 12.23
N MET A 112 -52.43 11.57 12.00
CA MET A 112 -51.90 12.75 11.30
C MET A 112 -50.77 13.41 12.07
N VAL A 113 -50.87 13.46 13.41
CA VAL A 113 -49.83 14.02 14.28
C VAL A 113 -48.55 13.22 14.19
N GLU A 114 -48.66 11.90 14.30
CA GLU A 114 -47.50 11.02 14.27
C GLU A 114 -46.79 11.07 12.91
N LEU A 115 -47.56 11.03 11.82
CA LEU A 115 -47.02 11.15 10.46
C LEU A 115 -46.41 12.53 10.20
N ALA A 116 -47.04 13.61 10.69
CA ALA A 116 -46.48 14.96 10.59
C ALA A 116 -45.13 15.05 11.33
N SER A 117 -45.05 14.50 12.54
CA SER A 117 -43.80 14.45 13.31
C SER A 117 -42.73 13.63 12.60
N LEU A 118 -43.10 12.49 12.01
CA LEU A 118 -42.19 11.64 11.24
C LEU A 118 -41.68 12.37 9.99
N LEU A 119 -42.56 13.03 9.24
CA LEU A 119 -42.21 13.83 8.08
C LEU A 119 -41.27 14.98 8.45
N MET A 120 -41.58 15.71 9.53
CA MET A 120 -40.76 16.79 10.06
C MET A 120 -39.35 16.31 10.39
N ARG A 121 -39.21 15.17 11.09
CA ARG A 121 -37.90 14.58 11.41
C ARG A 121 -37.13 14.20 10.15
N ASN A 122 -37.78 13.54 9.20
CA ASN A 122 -37.14 13.11 7.96
C ASN A 122 -36.62 14.30 7.13
N VAL A 123 -37.46 15.33 6.96
CA VAL A 123 -37.09 16.52 6.17
C VAL A 123 -36.01 17.36 6.88
N SER A 124 -36.07 17.47 8.20
CA SER A 124 -35.18 18.36 8.95
C SER A 124 -33.84 17.73 9.30
N TYR A 125 -33.77 16.42 9.49
CA TYR A 125 -32.58 15.74 10.03
C TYR A 125 -32.10 14.57 9.17
N GLU A 126 -32.98 13.60 8.87
CA GLU A 126 -32.56 12.37 8.19
C GLU A 126 -32.06 12.63 6.77
N VAL A 127 -32.85 13.34 5.96
CA VAL A 127 -32.49 13.65 4.56
C VAL A 127 -31.22 14.50 4.49
N PRO A 128 -31.06 15.59 5.27
CA PRO A 128 -29.81 16.33 5.32
C PRO A 128 -28.61 15.50 5.77
N SER A 129 -28.77 14.64 6.78
CA SER A 129 -27.71 13.76 7.27
C SER A 129 -27.26 12.77 6.19
N LEU A 130 -28.21 12.09 5.56
CA LEU A 130 -27.94 11.16 4.45
C LEU A 130 -27.29 11.88 3.27
N LYS A 131 -27.72 13.11 2.93
CA LYS A 131 -27.06 13.92 1.89
C LYS A 131 -25.61 14.22 2.23
N LYS A 132 -25.30 14.56 3.48
CA LYS A 132 -23.91 14.77 3.93
C LYS A 132 -23.09 13.49 3.84
N GLN A 133 -23.64 12.37 4.27
CA GLN A 133 -22.98 11.06 4.17
C GLN A 133 -22.70 10.69 2.72
N ILE A 134 -23.67 10.84 1.82
CA ILE A 134 -23.49 10.62 0.37
C ILE A 134 -22.38 11.51 -0.17
N SER A 135 -22.38 12.81 0.16
CA SER A 135 -21.33 13.73 -0.27
C SER A 135 -19.94 13.31 0.20
N LYS A 136 -19.82 12.82 1.45
CA LYS A 136 -18.55 12.31 1.99
C LYS A 136 -18.09 11.06 1.25
N CYS A 137 -19.00 10.11 0.99
CA CYS A 137 -18.69 8.91 0.22
C CYS A 137 -18.23 9.25 -1.21
N GLN A 138 -18.87 10.23 -1.86
CA GLN A 138 -18.47 10.70 -3.20
C GLN A 138 -17.08 11.34 -3.20
N GLN A 139 -16.75 12.14 -2.18
CA GLN A 139 -15.41 12.72 -2.04
C GLN A 139 -14.35 11.64 -1.83
N LEU A 140 -14.59 10.69 -0.93
CA LEU A 140 -13.69 9.56 -0.69
C LEU A 140 -13.49 8.72 -1.96
N GLN A 141 -14.58 8.46 -2.69
CA GLN A 141 -14.50 7.73 -3.96
C GLN A 141 -13.57 8.44 -4.96
N GLN A 142 -13.72 9.76 -5.11
CA GLN A 142 -12.87 10.54 -6.02
C GLN A 142 -11.39 10.53 -5.58
N GLU A 143 -11.13 10.65 -4.27
CA GLU A 143 -9.77 10.58 -3.73
C GLU A 143 -9.12 9.21 -3.96
N TYR A 144 -9.86 8.12 -3.78
CA TYR A 144 -9.34 6.77 -4.02
C TYR A 144 -9.09 6.53 -5.50
N SER A 145 -9.97 6.97 -6.40
CA SER A 145 -9.71 6.88 -7.84
C SER A 145 -8.46 7.67 -8.25
N ARG A 146 -8.26 8.88 -7.68
CA ARG A 146 -7.03 9.64 -7.95
C ARG A 146 -5.78 8.92 -7.41
N LYS A 147 -5.83 8.41 -6.18
CA LYS A 147 -4.70 7.66 -5.59
C LYS A 147 -4.37 6.40 -6.37
N GLU A 148 -5.38 5.69 -6.89
CA GLU A 148 -5.18 4.53 -7.74
C GLU A 148 -4.39 4.90 -9.00
N GLU A 149 -4.78 5.98 -9.69
CA GLU A 149 -4.06 6.47 -10.87
C GLU A 149 -2.61 6.88 -10.52
N GLU A 150 -2.41 7.59 -9.40
CA GLU A 150 -1.08 7.98 -8.91
C GLU A 150 -0.19 6.76 -8.62
N TYR A 151 -0.71 5.72 -7.97
CA TYR A 151 0.05 4.50 -7.69
C TYR A 151 0.35 3.69 -8.96
N GLN A 152 -0.58 3.63 -9.91
CA GLN A 152 -0.34 2.98 -11.20
C GLN A 152 0.77 3.68 -11.99
N LEU A 153 0.78 5.02 -12.00
CA LEU A 153 1.83 5.81 -12.63
C LEU A 153 3.18 5.64 -11.91
N ALA A 154 3.20 5.70 -10.59
CA ALA A 154 4.42 5.49 -9.81
C ALA A 154 5.00 4.08 -10.03
N ALA A 155 4.16 3.06 -10.08
CA ALA A 155 4.58 1.69 -10.35
C ALA A 155 5.15 1.53 -11.76
N SER A 156 4.56 2.16 -12.78
CA SER A 156 5.06 2.11 -14.15
C SER A 156 6.39 2.85 -14.28
N GLU A 157 6.55 4.01 -13.64
CA GLU A 157 7.79 4.78 -13.60
C GLU A 157 8.92 3.98 -12.92
N MET A 158 8.66 3.37 -11.76
CA MET A 158 9.66 2.54 -11.07
C MET A 158 10.07 1.33 -11.91
N ARG A 159 9.10 0.69 -12.59
CA ARG A 159 9.38 -0.41 -13.52
C ARG A 159 10.25 0.05 -14.70
N GLU A 160 9.98 1.21 -15.28
CA GLU A 160 10.79 1.76 -16.36
C GLU A 160 12.22 2.10 -15.91
N ARG A 161 12.37 2.69 -14.72
CA ARG A 161 13.68 2.95 -14.10
C ARG A 161 14.46 1.67 -13.86
N PHE A 162 13.80 0.61 -13.37
CA PHE A 162 14.39 -0.71 -13.19
C PHE A 162 14.92 -1.26 -14.52
N TYR A 163 14.09 -1.34 -15.56
CA TYR A 163 14.52 -1.88 -16.86
C TYR A 163 15.57 -1.02 -17.55
N THR A 164 15.53 0.31 -17.39
CA THR A 164 16.59 1.20 -17.86
C THR A 164 17.92 0.86 -17.18
N SER A 165 17.90 0.61 -15.88
CA SER A 165 19.09 0.19 -15.12
C SER A 165 19.59 -1.18 -15.58
N CYS A 166 18.70 -2.17 -15.76
CA CYS A 166 19.07 -3.48 -16.31
C CYS A 166 19.76 -3.36 -17.68
N LYS A 167 19.25 -2.52 -18.58
CA LYS A 167 19.87 -2.24 -19.88
C LYS A 167 21.26 -1.62 -19.75
N GLN A 168 21.50 -0.74 -18.78
CA GLN A 168 22.83 -0.15 -18.55
C GLN A 168 23.86 -1.21 -18.16
N TYR A 169 23.47 -2.22 -17.38
CA TYR A 169 24.32 -3.35 -17.02
C TYR A 169 24.36 -4.45 -18.07
N GLY A 170 23.60 -4.35 -19.16
CA GLY A 170 23.51 -5.40 -20.19
C GLY A 170 22.79 -6.66 -19.74
N ILE A 171 21.94 -6.57 -18.71
CA ILE A 171 21.19 -7.69 -18.14
C ILE A 171 19.70 -7.61 -18.49
N THR A 172 19.01 -8.75 -18.46
CA THR A 172 17.58 -8.85 -18.80
C THR A 172 16.68 -8.34 -17.67
N GLY A 173 17.11 -8.55 -16.42
CA GLY A 173 16.37 -8.18 -15.21
C GLY A 173 15.50 -9.30 -14.63
N ASP A 174 15.67 -10.55 -15.08
CA ASP A 174 14.87 -11.69 -14.61
C ASP A 174 15.38 -12.21 -13.25
N ASN A 175 16.68 -12.49 -13.15
CA ASN A 175 17.35 -12.77 -11.88
C ASN A 175 18.64 -11.95 -11.81
N VAL A 176 18.49 -10.68 -11.38
CA VAL A 176 19.56 -9.68 -11.38
C VAL A 176 20.85 -10.22 -10.73
N HIS A 177 20.72 -10.95 -9.63
CA HIS A 177 21.87 -11.52 -8.92
C HIS A 177 22.63 -12.54 -9.79
N GLN A 178 21.93 -13.50 -10.38
CA GLN A 178 22.55 -14.51 -11.24
C GLN A 178 23.11 -13.91 -12.54
N GLU A 179 22.39 -12.95 -13.14
CA GLU A 179 22.83 -12.27 -14.35
C GLU A 179 24.12 -11.48 -14.09
N LEU A 180 24.20 -10.71 -13.00
CA LEU A 180 25.43 -9.99 -12.62
C LEU A 180 26.58 -10.96 -12.34
N LEU A 181 26.34 -12.08 -11.66
CA LEU A 181 27.36 -13.10 -11.44
C LEU A 181 27.84 -13.76 -12.74
N ALA A 182 26.97 -13.88 -13.75
CA ALA A 182 27.36 -14.38 -15.06
C ALA A 182 28.32 -13.42 -15.77
N LEU A 183 28.06 -12.10 -15.73
CA LEU A 183 28.96 -11.09 -16.29
C LEU A 183 30.38 -11.17 -15.68
N VAL A 184 30.48 -11.44 -14.38
CA VAL A 184 31.78 -11.59 -13.70
C VAL A 184 32.57 -12.80 -14.23
N LYS A 185 31.91 -13.84 -14.75
CA LYS A 185 32.61 -15.03 -15.32
C LYS A 185 33.29 -14.74 -16.65
N ASP A 186 32.84 -13.73 -17.38
CA ASP A 186 33.42 -13.34 -18.68
C ASP A 186 34.63 -12.39 -18.49
N LEU A 187 34.84 -11.86 -17.28
CA LEU A 187 35.92 -10.93 -16.98
C LEU A 187 37.32 -11.53 -17.22
N PRO A 188 37.66 -12.75 -16.77
CA PRO A 188 38.99 -13.32 -17.01
C PRO A 188 39.34 -13.43 -18.50
N SER A 189 38.38 -13.81 -19.36
CA SER A 189 38.62 -13.85 -20.80
C SER A 189 38.89 -12.47 -21.39
N GLN A 190 38.18 -11.43 -20.94
CA GLN A 190 38.44 -10.05 -21.38
C GLN A 190 39.82 -9.56 -20.92
N LEU A 191 40.24 -9.90 -19.70
CA LEU A 191 41.57 -9.57 -19.20
C LEU A 191 42.67 -10.30 -19.98
N ASP A 192 42.45 -11.56 -20.36
CA ASP A 192 43.36 -12.31 -21.21
C ASP A 192 43.47 -11.72 -22.62
N GLU A 193 42.36 -11.26 -23.21
CA GLU A 193 42.34 -10.55 -24.48
C GLU A 193 43.14 -9.24 -24.43
N ILE A 194 43.01 -8.46 -23.34
CA ILE A 194 43.80 -7.24 -23.11
C ILE A 194 45.29 -7.58 -23.01
N GLY A 195 45.63 -8.61 -22.24
CA GLY A 195 47.02 -9.09 -22.12
C GLY A 195 47.60 -9.57 -23.46
N ALA A 196 46.79 -10.23 -24.30
CA ALA A 196 47.19 -10.64 -25.64
C ALA A 196 47.39 -9.44 -26.58
N ALA A 197 46.51 -8.43 -26.51
CA ALA A 197 46.61 -7.21 -27.29
C ALA A 197 47.87 -6.39 -26.95
N ALA A 198 48.38 -6.49 -25.72
CA ALA A 198 49.62 -5.84 -25.30
C ALA A 198 50.85 -6.29 -26.11
N SER A 199 50.81 -7.44 -26.79
CA SER A 199 51.87 -7.90 -27.70
C SER A 199 52.20 -6.89 -28.81
N GLY A 200 51.21 -6.10 -29.25
CA GLY A 200 51.36 -5.06 -30.27
C GLY A 200 52.09 -3.79 -29.78
N LEU A 201 52.35 -3.65 -28.49
CA LEU A 201 52.95 -2.45 -27.89
C LEU A 201 54.49 -2.42 -27.98
N LEU A 202 55.11 -3.46 -28.54
CA LEU A 202 56.58 -3.61 -28.57
C LEU A 202 57.30 -2.41 -29.22
N GLU A 203 56.76 -1.87 -30.31
CA GLU A 203 57.36 -0.72 -31.00
C GLU A 203 57.31 0.55 -30.14
N ALA A 204 56.17 0.81 -29.47
CA ALA A 204 56.01 1.96 -28.58
C ALA A 204 56.93 1.86 -27.36
N ILE A 205 57.01 0.66 -26.74
CA ILE A 205 57.91 0.39 -25.62
C ILE A 205 59.39 0.61 -26.02
N ASN A 206 59.80 0.13 -27.19
CA ASN A 206 61.17 0.31 -27.68
C ASN A 206 61.49 1.76 -28.01
N LEU A 207 60.52 2.51 -28.56
CA LEU A 207 60.66 3.94 -28.79
C LEU A 207 60.86 4.69 -27.47
N TYR A 208 60.03 4.41 -26.46
CA TYR A 208 60.14 5.03 -25.14
C TYR A 208 61.48 4.71 -24.48
N GLN A 209 61.94 3.46 -24.52
CA GLN A 209 63.27 3.07 -24.05
C GLN A 209 64.39 3.87 -24.73
N ALA A 210 64.33 4.03 -26.06
CA ALA A 210 65.34 4.78 -26.81
C ALA A 210 65.32 6.28 -26.43
N CYS A 211 64.13 6.85 -26.21
CA CYS A 211 63.97 8.22 -25.71
C CYS A 211 64.59 8.39 -24.31
N VAL A 212 64.30 7.49 -23.38
CA VAL A 212 64.86 7.54 -22.01
C VAL A 212 66.38 7.38 -22.04
N GLN A 213 66.91 6.46 -22.85
CA GLN A 213 68.36 6.27 -23.01
C GLN A 213 69.04 7.51 -23.60
N PHE A 214 68.40 8.18 -24.56
CA PHE A 214 68.91 9.40 -25.17
C PHE A 214 68.89 10.58 -24.19
N VAL A 215 67.86 10.71 -23.35
CA VAL A 215 67.71 11.85 -22.43
C VAL A 215 68.53 11.69 -21.15
N CYS A 216 68.62 10.47 -20.61
CA CYS A 216 69.20 10.23 -19.29
C CYS A 216 70.67 9.80 -19.32
N ASP A 217 71.28 9.54 -20.49
CA ASP A 217 72.69 9.12 -20.70
C ASP A 217 73.17 7.97 -19.78
N SER A 218 72.23 7.27 -19.14
CA SER A 218 72.46 6.22 -18.14
C SER A 218 71.13 5.58 -17.74
N SER A 219 70.71 4.55 -18.45
CA SER A 219 69.78 3.56 -17.89
C SER A 219 70.08 2.18 -18.48
N THR A 220 70.77 1.36 -17.70
CA THR A 220 70.79 -0.11 -17.89
C THR A 220 69.51 -0.76 -17.37
N GLU A 221 68.61 0.01 -16.74
CA GLU A 221 67.33 -0.47 -16.25
C GLU A 221 66.28 -0.48 -17.36
N GLU A 222 65.48 -1.55 -17.39
CA GLU A 222 64.38 -1.70 -18.33
C GLU A 222 63.25 -0.76 -17.93
N VAL A 223 62.84 0.09 -18.87
CA VAL A 223 61.69 0.99 -18.70
C VAL A 223 60.41 0.17 -18.87
N VAL A 224 59.36 0.52 -18.09
CA VAL A 224 58.03 -0.12 -18.07
C VAL A 224 58.10 -1.66 -17.92
N PRO A 225 58.64 -2.15 -16.79
CA PRO A 225 58.98 -3.56 -16.62
C PRO A 225 57.73 -4.47 -16.58
N LEU A 226 56.60 -3.99 -16.06
CA LEU A 226 55.35 -4.76 -16.02
C LEU A 226 54.72 -4.85 -17.43
N LEU A 227 54.69 -3.73 -18.16
CA LEU A 227 54.19 -3.66 -19.52
C LEU A 227 55.02 -4.54 -20.47
N ARG A 228 56.35 -4.56 -20.33
CA ARG A 228 57.24 -5.49 -21.06
C ARG A 228 56.92 -6.95 -20.76
N HIS A 229 56.68 -7.29 -19.51
CA HIS A 229 56.33 -8.66 -19.12
C HIS A 229 54.98 -9.10 -19.69
N VAL A 230 53.95 -8.25 -19.61
CA VAL A 230 52.63 -8.52 -20.20
C VAL A 230 52.71 -8.57 -21.73
N GLN A 231 53.51 -7.70 -22.37
CA GLN A 231 53.76 -7.73 -23.82
C GLN A 231 54.39 -9.06 -24.27
N ALA A 232 55.34 -9.58 -23.49
CA ALA A 232 56.08 -10.80 -23.85
C ALA A 232 55.35 -12.11 -23.50
N ARG A 233 54.59 -12.12 -22.39
CA ARG A 233 54.01 -13.35 -21.82
C ARG A 233 52.49 -13.33 -21.67
N GLY A 234 51.84 -12.21 -21.92
CA GLY A 234 50.39 -12.03 -21.74
C GLY A 234 49.98 -11.86 -20.28
N ASN A 235 48.67 -12.04 -20.01
CA ASN A 235 48.10 -11.95 -18.67
C ASN A 235 48.49 -13.17 -17.81
N THR A 236 49.66 -13.09 -17.17
CA THR A 236 50.21 -14.17 -16.32
C THR A 236 49.84 -13.96 -14.85
N THR A 237 50.11 -14.96 -14.00
CA THR A 237 49.91 -14.84 -12.54
C THR A 237 50.90 -13.88 -11.90
N ILE A 238 50.51 -13.23 -10.81
CA ILE A 238 51.40 -12.37 -10.01
C ILE A 238 52.61 -13.17 -9.48
N TYR A 239 52.43 -14.46 -9.16
CA TYR A 239 53.54 -15.36 -8.85
C TYR A 239 54.59 -15.44 -9.97
N GLU A 240 54.15 -15.61 -11.23
CA GLU A 240 55.06 -15.65 -12.38
C GLU A 240 55.76 -14.31 -12.61
N TRP A 241 55.07 -13.19 -12.38
CA TRP A 241 55.67 -11.86 -12.42
C TRP A 241 56.75 -11.67 -11.35
N ARG A 242 56.44 -11.96 -10.08
CA ARG A 242 57.36 -11.73 -8.96
C ARG A 242 58.54 -12.69 -8.93
N ARG A 243 58.35 -13.94 -9.37
CA ARG A 243 59.38 -15.00 -9.28
C ARG A 243 59.98 -15.43 -10.61
N GLY A 244 59.46 -14.93 -11.74
CA GLY A 244 59.93 -15.26 -13.09
C GLY A 244 59.64 -16.68 -13.58
N VAL A 245 59.07 -17.54 -12.72
CA VAL A 245 58.82 -18.98 -12.96
C VAL A 245 57.32 -19.28 -12.85
N LYS A 246 56.81 -20.11 -13.76
CA LYS A 246 55.41 -20.55 -13.76
C LYS A 246 55.09 -21.39 -12.51
N PRO A 247 53.96 -21.15 -11.82
CA PRO A 247 53.55 -21.94 -10.68
C PRO A 247 53.20 -23.39 -11.08
N THR A 248 53.55 -24.35 -10.22
CA THR A 248 53.27 -25.79 -10.38
C THR A 248 51.90 -26.17 -9.80
N SER A 249 51.38 -25.40 -8.84
CA SER A 249 50.03 -25.53 -8.29
C SER A 249 49.39 -24.15 -8.10
N LEU A 250 48.09 -24.03 -8.39
CA LEU A 250 47.31 -22.80 -8.32
C LEU A 250 46.14 -22.95 -7.34
N GLU A 251 46.15 -22.17 -6.26
CA GLU A 251 45.03 -22.10 -5.31
C GLU A 251 44.38 -20.71 -5.37
N ARG A 252 43.40 -20.57 -6.27
CA ARG A 252 42.65 -19.31 -6.40
C ARG A 252 41.78 -19.08 -5.16
N PRO A 253 41.62 -17.82 -4.71
CA PRO A 253 40.64 -17.47 -3.69
C PRO A 253 39.25 -17.97 -4.11
N LYS A 254 38.56 -18.70 -3.24
CA LYS A 254 37.20 -19.16 -3.53
C LYS A 254 36.29 -17.93 -3.59
N THR A 255 35.81 -17.59 -4.78
CA THR A 255 34.62 -16.75 -4.90
C THR A 255 33.50 -17.53 -4.26
N GLU A 256 32.99 -17.06 -3.13
CA GLU A 256 31.81 -17.64 -2.50
C GLU A 256 30.66 -17.55 -3.51
N ALA A 257 30.43 -18.64 -4.24
CA ALA A 257 29.21 -18.82 -5.00
C ALA A 257 28.10 -18.89 -3.95
N ALA A 258 27.47 -17.75 -3.69
CA ALA A 258 26.27 -17.69 -2.89
C ALA A 258 25.19 -18.52 -3.58
N ASN A 259 25.14 -19.81 -3.26
CA ASN A 259 23.94 -20.63 -3.41
C ASN A 259 22.91 -20.11 -2.40
N GLN A 260 22.36 -18.94 -2.67
CA GLN A 260 21.07 -18.55 -2.12
C GLN A 260 20.05 -18.88 -3.19
N VAL A 261 19.55 -20.11 -3.13
CA VAL A 261 18.20 -20.40 -3.63
C VAL A 261 17.29 -19.63 -2.68
N VAL A 262 16.98 -18.38 -3.02
CA VAL A 262 15.89 -17.66 -2.37
C VAL A 262 14.65 -18.25 -3.03
N ASP A 263 13.87 -19.03 -2.28
CA ASP A 263 12.52 -19.42 -2.69
C ASP A 263 11.75 -18.13 -3.01
N GLU A 264 11.44 -17.92 -4.30
CA GLU A 264 10.88 -16.67 -4.83
C GLU A 264 9.40 -16.43 -4.45
N ASP A 265 8.77 -17.27 -3.63
CA ASP A 265 7.30 -17.29 -3.52
C ASP A 265 6.69 -16.93 -2.15
N VAL A 266 7.43 -16.35 -1.20
CA VAL A 266 6.81 -15.88 0.05
C VAL A 266 7.30 -14.51 0.48
N ILE A 267 6.83 -13.48 -0.20
CA ILE A 267 6.70 -12.16 0.43
C ILE A 267 5.44 -12.22 1.29
N ASP A 268 5.62 -12.39 2.60
CA ASP A 268 4.55 -12.30 3.61
C ASP A 268 4.09 -10.84 3.73
N TRP A 269 2.97 -10.51 3.10
CA TRP A 269 2.34 -9.19 3.16
C TRP A 269 1.53 -8.95 4.44
N GLY A 270 1.75 -9.77 5.48
CA GLY A 270 1.03 -9.67 6.74
C GLY A 270 -0.37 -10.27 6.63
N ASP A 271 -0.65 -11.22 7.52
CA ASP A 271 -2.00 -11.68 7.85
C ASP A 271 -2.83 -10.49 8.37
N PHE A 272 -3.60 -9.87 7.48
CA PHE A 272 -4.69 -8.98 7.87
C PHE A 272 -5.83 -9.83 8.45
N GLY A 273 -5.62 -10.28 9.70
CA GLY A 273 -6.64 -10.65 10.66
C GLY A 273 -7.82 -11.46 10.12
N ALA A 274 -7.56 -12.66 9.60
CA ALA A 274 -8.59 -13.68 9.49
C ALA A 274 -8.47 -14.67 10.67
N GLY A 275 -8.97 -14.28 11.83
CA GLY A 275 -9.16 -15.20 12.96
C GLY A 275 -10.07 -16.38 12.55
N PRO A 276 -9.84 -17.59 13.09
CA PRO A 276 -10.36 -18.83 12.54
C PRO A 276 -11.89 -18.89 12.65
N THR A 277 -12.53 -19.18 11.52
CA THR A 277 -13.90 -19.67 11.45
C THR A 277 -14.06 -20.90 12.33
N SER A 278 -14.82 -20.77 13.41
CA SER A 278 -15.71 -21.81 13.91
C SER A 278 -16.83 -21.19 14.74
N THR A 279 -18.04 -21.63 14.42
CA THR A 279 -19.35 -21.38 15.05
C THR A 279 -20.00 -20.02 14.82
N LEU A 280 -20.98 -20.07 13.91
CA LEU A 280 -22.09 -19.14 13.76
C LEU A 280 -22.81 -18.94 15.09
N GLU A 281 -22.68 -17.76 15.68
CA GLU A 281 -23.74 -17.12 16.45
C GLU A 281 -23.94 -15.71 15.90
N ALA A 282 -25.19 -15.41 15.54
CA ALA A 282 -25.59 -14.13 14.99
C ALA A 282 -25.34 -13.02 16.00
N VAL A 283 -24.37 -12.16 15.73
CA VAL A 283 -24.20 -10.90 16.47
C VAL A 283 -24.97 -9.81 15.71
N ASP A 284 -26.12 -9.50 16.28
CA ASP A 284 -27.02 -8.41 15.98
C ASP A 284 -26.31 -7.05 16.05
N HIS A 285 -26.23 -6.34 14.92
CA HIS A 285 -25.81 -4.93 14.91
C HIS A 285 -27.02 -4.04 15.22
N GLY A 286 -27.50 -4.13 16.45
CA GLY A 286 -28.42 -3.19 17.05
C GLY A 286 -27.73 -1.85 17.29
N ILE A 287 -28.13 -0.84 16.52
CA ILE A 287 -27.82 0.56 16.81
C ILE A 287 -28.63 0.96 18.05
N ALA A 288 -28.00 0.87 19.22
CA ALA A 288 -28.44 1.57 20.42
C ALA A 288 -27.57 2.82 20.57
N GLY A 289 -28.19 3.98 20.41
CA GLY A 289 -27.57 5.24 20.79
C GLY A 289 -27.55 5.39 22.30
N GLU A 290 -26.39 5.73 22.84
CA GLU A 290 -26.21 6.68 23.95
C GLU A 290 -24.74 7.06 24.02
N GLY A 291 -24.47 8.29 24.44
CA GLY A 291 -23.28 9.04 24.05
C GLY A 291 -21.99 8.59 24.72
N ALA A 292 -20.95 8.46 23.89
CA ALA A 292 -19.57 8.77 24.23
C ALA A 292 -18.85 9.09 22.92
N SER A 293 -18.47 10.34 22.74
CA SER A 293 -17.61 10.78 21.64
C SER A 293 -16.19 10.27 21.90
N GLU A 294 -15.86 9.07 21.42
CA GLU A 294 -14.47 8.68 21.21
C GLU A 294 -14.04 9.16 19.83
N GLU A 295 -13.47 10.35 19.85
CA GLU A 295 -12.72 10.97 18.77
C GLU A 295 -11.53 10.05 18.43
N ILE A 296 -11.58 9.43 17.26
CA ILE A 296 -10.46 8.61 16.76
C ILE A 296 -9.34 9.58 16.35
N ASP A 297 -8.34 9.69 17.22
CA ASP A 297 -7.12 10.47 17.06
C ASP A 297 -6.19 9.83 16.01
N TRP A 298 -6.17 10.41 14.82
CA TRP A 298 -5.21 10.06 13.77
C TRP A 298 -3.99 10.98 13.92
N GLY A 299 -3.12 10.63 14.88
CA GLY A 299 -1.98 11.43 15.33
C GLY A 299 -1.11 12.00 14.21
N ILE A 300 -1.41 13.23 13.82
CA ILE A 300 -0.52 14.12 13.06
C ILE A 300 -0.28 15.32 13.96
N SER A 301 0.76 15.24 14.80
CA SER A 301 1.31 16.43 15.46
C SER A 301 2.00 17.29 14.41
N LEU A 302 1.36 18.41 14.06
CA LEU A 302 2.00 19.55 13.43
C LEU A 302 2.75 20.32 14.52
N GLU A 303 4.05 20.07 14.65
CA GLU A 303 4.93 21.01 15.33
C GLU A 303 5.43 22.04 14.32
N SER A 304 4.97 23.28 14.54
CA SER A 304 5.42 24.49 13.87
C SER A 304 6.81 24.92 14.35
N GLU A 305 7.57 25.41 13.39
CA GLU A 305 8.92 25.99 13.44
C GLU A 305 9.18 26.95 14.62
N ASP A 306 10.40 26.88 15.19
CA ASP A 306 11.27 28.05 15.34
C ASP A 306 12.72 27.67 15.71
N GLN A 307 13.65 28.22 14.90
CA GLN A 307 15.08 28.51 15.17
C GLN A 307 16.02 27.32 15.49
N GLU A 308 17.23 27.19 14.93
CA GLU A 308 18.21 28.18 14.48
C GLU A 308 19.30 27.47 13.64
N ASN A 309 19.88 28.21 12.70
CA ASN A 309 21.19 28.01 12.05
C ASN A 309 22.08 26.84 12.55
N THR A 310 22.52 25.99 11.64
CA THR A 310 23.96 25.81 11.40
C THR A 310 24.21 25.21 10.02
N ALA A 311 25.00 25.94 9.24
CA ALA A 311 25.49 25.53 7.94
C ALA A 311 26.42 24.31 8.08
N GLY A 312 26.18 23.30 7.24
CA GLY A 312 27.05 22.13 7.08
C GLY A 312 27.26 21.85 5.60
N GLY A 313 27.80 22.84 4.88
CA GLY A 313 28.37 22.61 3.55
C GLY A 313 29.58 21.71 3.69
N ILE A 314 29.61 20.60 2.95
CA ILE A 314 30.76 19.71 2.89
C ILE A 314 31.84 20.40 2.07
N ASP A 315 32.88 20.87 2.78
CA ASP A 315 34.06 21.53 2.28
C ASP A 315 35.08 20.49 1.76
N TRP A 316 35.40 20.57 0.47
CA TRP A 316 36.43 19.77 -0.19
C TRP A 316 37.73 20.57 -0.27
N GLY A 317 38.30 20.87 0.90
CA GLY A 317 39.52 21.63 1.09
C GLY A 317 40.76 20.74 1.24
N ASP A 318 41.74 21.01 0.37
CA ASP A 318 43.05 20.38 0.19
C ASP A 318 44.11 20.79 1.24
N GLY A 319 45.07 19.88 1.49
CA GLY A 319 46.45 20.20 1.91
C GLY A 319 46.80 20.13 3.41
N ASN A 320 47.49 19.06 3.84
CA ASN A 320 48.96 19.04 3.95
C ASN A 320 49.48 17.97 4.94
N ASP A 321 50.21 17.00 4.39
CA ASP A 321 51.47 16.39 4.86
C ASP A 321 51.75 16.31 6.37
N GLU A 322 51.61 15.11 6.95
CA GLU A 322 52.51 14.57 7.98
C GLU A 322 52.74 13.07 7.77
N THR A 323 53.78 12.76 7.00
CA THR A 323 54.67 11.58 7.13
C THR A 323 54.06 10.29 7.68
N ALA A 324 53.36 9.53 6.83
CA ALA A 324 53.11 8.11 7.07
C ALA A 324 54.38 7.31 6.76
N GLN A 325 55.02 6.83 7.82
CA GLN A 325 56.17 5.93 7.79
C GLN A 325 55.81 4.65 7.00
N ILE A 326 56.46 4.43 5.85
CA ILE A 326 56.33 3.19 5.07
C ILE A 326 56.96 2.05 5.88
N THR A 327 56.15 1.29 6.59
CA THR A 327 56.52 -0.06 7.02
C THR A 327 56.44 -0.97 5.81
N VAL A 328 57.61 -1.27 5.23
CA VAL A 328 57.78 -2.42 4.34
C VAL A 328 57.48 -3.66 5.16
N VAL A 329 56.24 -4.16 5.07
CA VAL A 329 55.92 -5.51 5.51
C VAL A 329 56.41 -6.41 4.38
N GLU A 330 57.60 -6.98 4.54
CA GLU A 330 57.99 -8.18 3.82
C GLU A 330 56.94 -9.25 4.12
N ALA A 331 55.91 -9.32 3.28
CA ALA A 331 55.02 -10.46 3.21
C ALA A 331 55.77 -11.60 2.52
N GLY A 332 56.78 -12.13 3.20
CA GLY A 332 57.30 -13.46 2.93
C GLY A 332 56.19 -14.45 3.23
N SER A 333 55.38 -14.77 2.22
CA SER A 333 54.50 -15.92 2.29
C SER A 333 55.37 -17.17 2.34
N ASP A 334 55.41 -17.85 3.49
CA ASP A 334 55.89 -19.23 3.64
C ASP A 334 54.95 -20.19 2.89
N ALA A 335 54.91 -20.06 1.57
CA ALA A 335 54.26 -21.00 0.66
C ALA A 335 55.33 -21.97 0.13
N PRO A 336 55.03 -23.28 0.01
CA PRO A 336 55.96 -24.23 -0.58
C PRO A 336 56.38 -23.78 -1.99
N GLU A 337 57.68 -23.91 -2.30
CA GLU A 337 58.23 -23.56 -3.62
C GLU A 337 57.35 -24.15 -4.74
N GLY A 338 56.75 -23.28 -5.55
CA GLY A 338 55.94 -23.67 -6.71
C GLY A 338 54.42 -23.58 -6.54
N THR A 339 53.87 -23.20 -5.37
CA THR A 339 52.41 -23.00 -5.22
C THR A 339 52.07 -21.52 -5.12
N ALA A 340 51.24 -21.02 -6.04
CA ALA A 340 50.68 -19.67 -5.93
C ALA A 340 49.43 -19.70 -5.04
N GLN A 341 49.46 -18.95 -3.93
CA GLN A 341 48.38 -18.86 -2.95
C GLN A 341 47.97 -17.41 -2.70
N GLY A 342 46.70 -17.19 -2.35
CA GLY A 342 46.20 -15.86 -1.97
C GLY A 342 46.30 -14.85 -3.13
N PRO A 343 46.86 -13.63 -2.92
CA PRO A 343 46.94 -12.60 -3.96
C PRO A 343 47.89 -12.99 -5.11
N ASP A 344 48.91 -13.84 -4.85
CA ASP A 344 49.86 -14.27 -5.87
C ASP A 344 49.24 -15.28 -6.87
N ALA A 345 48.08 -15.87 -6.54
CA ALA A 345 47.33 -16.79 -7.40
C ALA A 345 46.44 -16.08 -8.44
N LEU A 346 46.24 -14.75 -8.30
CA LEU A 346 45.53 -13.92 -9.26
C LEU A 346 46.43 -13.53 -10.43
N THR A 347 45.81 -13.19 -11.56
CA THR A 347 46.51 -12.64 -12.71
C THR A 347 46.90 -11.18 -12.49
N ILE A 348 47.89 -10.71 -13.25
CA ILE A 348 48.41 -9.34 -13.17
C ILE A 348 47.30 -8.31 -13.39
N LEU A 349 46.33 -8.58 -14.28
CA LEU A 349 45.26 -7.64 -14.57
C LEU A 349 44.02 -7.78 -13.66
N GLU A 350 43.95 -8.83 -12.84
CA GLU A 350 42.87 -9.05 -11.85
C GLU A 350 43.06 -8.23 -10.57
N THR A 351 44.31 -7.98 -10.15
CA THR A 351 44.60 -7.23 -8.92
C THR A 351 44.68 -5.74 -9.19
N SER A 352 44.05 -4.92 -8.34
CA SER A 352 43.99 -3.45 -8.53
C SER A 352 45.37 -2.80 -8.56
N GLU A 353 46.30 -3.24 -7.71
CA GLU A 353 47.66 -2.71 -7.61
C GLU A 353 48.43 -2.86 -8.94
N THR A 354 48.53 -4.09 -9.43
CA THR A 354 49.25 -4.41 -10.67
C THR A 354 48.51 -3.93 -11.91
N ARG A 355 47.17 -3.88 -11.90
CA ARG A 355 46.39 -3.28 -12.98
C ARG A 355 46.62 -1.78 -13.08
N ASN A 356 46.64 -1.06 -11.96
CA ASN A 356 46.92 0.38 -11.96
C ASN A 356 48.34 0.64 -12.46
N GLN A 357 49.33 -0.12 -11.98
CA GLN A 357 50.70 -0.04 -12.48
C GLN A 357 50.79 -0.28 -14.00
N PHE A 358 50.07 -1.28 -14.52
CA PHE A 358 50.02 -1.54 -15.96
C PHE A 358 49.43 -0.37 -16.75
N ILE A 359 48.37 0.27 -16.22
CA ILE A 359 47.76 1.45 -16.83
C ILE A 359 48.72 2.64 -16.79
N ASP A 360 49.38 2.88 -15.65
CA ASP A 360 50.34 3.96 -15.49
C ASP A 360 51.52 3.80 -16.45
N GLU A 361 52.11 2.60 -16.55
CA GLU A 361 53.20 2.31 -17.49
C GLU A 361 52.76 2.44 -18.96
N LEU A 362 51.49 2.13 -19.27
CA LEU A 362 50.92 2.37 -20.60
C LEU A 362 50.79 3.88 -20.88
N MET A 363 50.31 4.66 -19.91
CA MET A 363 50.20 6.12 -20.01
C MET A 363 51.56 6.82 -20.05
N GLU A 364 52.62 6.24 -19.48
CA GLU A 364 53.99 6.76 -19.61
C GLU A 364 54.61 6.50 -20.99
N SER A 365 54.16 5.46 -21.67
CA SER A 365 54.71 5.03 -22.97
C SER A 365 54.08 5.73 -24.19
N PHE A 366 53.01 6.49 -23.98
CA PHE A 366 52.24 7.24 -25.00
C PHE A 366 52.06 8.70 -24.60
#